data_AF-A0A519G4Q6-F1
#
_entry.id   AF-A0A519G4Q6-F1
#
_cell.length_a   1.000
_cell.length_b   1.000
_cell.length_c   1.000
_cell.angle_alpha   90.00
_cell.angle_beta   90.00
_cell.angle_gamma   90.00
#
_symmetry.space_group_name_H-M   'P 1'
#
loop_
_entity.id
_entity.type
_entity.pdbx_description
1 polymer ?
#
loop_
_entity_poly.entity_id
_entity_poly.type
_entity_poly.pdbx_seq_one_letter_code
_entity_poly.pdbx_strand_id
1 'polypeptide(L)'
;MPPLDGAPRGDLEPAVGWTRVPEAADLEDADRLVSIDQRAAYLASAGMLELGYGQPTHLTGAAAAAAAVGDKGTPFGLWRITLPAGQTLSLPEKLPLPHPHMLADQPVQTWVTSVSIDGLCAPVADGGIGADLDDLDITEAWVYPQQGRVLDKWARILREARKTAVDTRDAAMKGFVGSCYKGYIGRMVNPDMWTATRMQHHHQPLWRASIIAHCRWRGRRVAMRIAREHGRWPIRTVTDSWVYLLPGGEDIADPSEALGKMTVEKDILLTDTLLDAVASAADLHEVNLAIKAAFTDDHDADADADADADADADEDDGEGLD
;
A
#
# COMPACT_ATOMS: atom_id res chain seq x y z
N MET A 1 5.02 21.14 10.35
CA MET A 1 5.79 20.84 9.13
C MET A 1 4.99 21.39 7.93
N PRO A 2 5.56 22.05 6.92
CA PRO A 2 4.83 22.72 5.83
C PRO A 2 3.75 21.88 5.12
N PRO A 3 3.92 20.57 4.85
CA PRO A 3 2.82 19.74 4.33
C PRO A 3 1.84 19.23 5.42
N LEU A 4 2.13 19.49 6.69
CA LEU A 4 1.27 19.22 7.85
C LEU A 4 0.58 20.47 8.42
N ASP A 5 1.12 21.67 8.15
CA ASP A 5 0.66 22.95 8.71
C ASP A 5 -0.12 23.80 7.66
N GLY A 6 -0.23 23.30 6.42
CA GLY A 6 -1.08 23.84 5.35
C GLY A 6 -1.96 22.73 4.75
N ALA A 7 -2.96 23.06 3.92
CA ALA A 7 -3.77 22.04 3.26
C ALA A 7 -2.92 21.26 2.25
N PRO A 8 -2.79 19.94 2.45
CA PRO A 8 -3.39 19.07 1.47
C PRO A 8 -4.47 18.19 2.14
N ARG A 9 -5.66 18.18 1.54
CA ARG A 9 -6.62 17.11 1.76
C ARG A 9 -6.06 15.88 1.04
N GLY A 10 -5.60 14.88 1.78
CA GLY A 10 -5.12 13.62 1.20
C GLY A 10 -3.95 13.00 1.95
N ASP A 11 -3.56 11.80 1.52
CA ASP A 11 -2.43 11.08 2.07
C ASP A 11 -1.09 11.57 1.51
N LEU A 12 -0.10 11.82 2.39
CA LEU A 12 1.28 12.11 1.99
C LEU A 12 1.92 10.97 1.18
N GLU A 13 1.43 9.76 1.40
CA GLU A 13 1.86 8.54 0.74
C GLU A 13 0.63 7.85 0.17
N PRO A 14 0.38 7.95 -1.15
CA PRO A 14 -0.79 7.33 -1.76
C PRO A 14 -0.72 5.80 -1.68
N ALA A 15 -1.89 5.19 -1.53
CA ALA A 15 -2.05 3.76 -1.77
C ALA A 15 -1.77 3.44 -3.26
N VAL A 16 -1.40 2.19 -3.54
CA VAL A 16 -1.23 1.74 -4.93
C VAL A 16 -2.57 1.35 -5.52
N GLY A 17 -2.86 1.86 -6.72
CA GLY A 17 -3.94 1.39 -7.58
C GLY A 17 -3.36 1.19 -8.97
N TRP A 18 -3.40 -0.03 -9.48
CA TRP A 18 -2.80 -0.35 -10.78
C TRP A 18 -3.48 -1.56 -11.41
N THR A 19 -3.58 -1.53 -12.73
CA THR A 19 -4.09 -2.62 -13.57
C THR A 19 -3.28 -2.62 -14.85
N ARG A 20 -3.14 -3.79 -15.47
CA ARG A 20 -2.62 -3.93 -16.83
C ARG A 20 -3.53 -4.84 -17.64
N VAL A 21 -3.46 -4.71 -18.96
CA VAL A 21 -4.03 -5.71 -19.86
C VAL A 21 -3.16 -6.98 -19.79
N PRO A 22 -3.74 -8.17 -19.52
CA PRO A 22 -3.00 -9.42 -19.55
C PRO A 22 -2.45 -9.71 -20.96
N GLU A 23 -1.24 -10.25 -21.03
CA GLU A 23 -0.66 -10.71 -22.28
C GLU A 23 -1.05 -12.18 -22.51
N ALA A 24 -0.86 -12.67 -23.75
CA ALA A 24 -1.12 -14.07 -24.07
C ALA A 24 -0.40 -15.07 -23.14
N ALA A 25 0.82 -14.74 -22.70
CA ALA A 25 1.59 -15.57 -21.77
C ALA A 25 1.03 -15.59 -20.33
N ASP A 26 0.21 -14.60 -19.94
CA ASP A 26 -0.47 -14.61 -18.64
C ASP A 26 -1.73 -15.49 -18.65
N LEU A 27 -2.26 -15.78 -19.84
CA LEU A 27 -3.46 -16.58 -20.09
C LEU A 27 -3.13 -18.02 -20.46
N GLU A 28 -1.90 -18.28 -20.91
CA GLU A 28 -1.39 -19.64 -21.05
C GLU A 28 -1.56 -20.35 -19.70
N ASP A 29 -2.16 -21.54 -19.70
CA ASP A 29 -2.46 -22.39 -18.54
C ASP A 29 -3.26 -21.78 -17.37
N ALA A 30 -3.87 -20.60 -17.56
CA ALA A 30 -4.70 -19.97 -16.54
C ALA A 30 -6.07 -20.66 -16.41
N ASP A 31 -6.31 -21.27 -15.26
CA ASP A 31 -7.60 -21.90 -14.90
C ASP A 31 -8.34 -21.14 -13.79
N ARG A 32 -7.65 -20.22 -13.09
CA ARG A 32 -8.14 -19.55 -11.88
C ARG A 32 -7.79 -18.07 -11.87
N LEU A 33 -8.72 -17.27 -11.35
CA LEU A 33 -8.52 -15.87 -10.98
C LEU A 33 -8.44 -15.78 -9.45
N VAL A 34 -7.26 -15.41 -8.95
CA VAL A 34 -6.97 -15.44 -7.51
C VAL A 34 -6.61 -14.05 -7.00
N SER A 35 -7.32 -13.59 -5.96
CA SER A 35 -6.96 -12.43 -5.15
C SER A 35 -6.20 -12.89 -3.91
N ILE A 36 -5.01 -12.33 -3.69
CA ILE A 36 -4.28 -12.45 -2.41
C ILE A 36 -4.24 -11.09 -1.72
N ASP A 37 -4.53 -11.08 -0.41
CA ASP A 37 -4.56 -9.87 0.42
C ASP A 37 -3.58 -9.97 1.60
N GLN A 38 -3.00 -8.82 2.00
CA GLN A 38 -2.15 -8.76 3.19
C GLN A 38 -3.01 -8.76 4.45
N ARG A 39 -3.02 -9.89 5.15
CA ARG A 39 -3.78 -10.07 6.39
C ARG A 39 -3.56 -8.95 7.41
N ALA A 40 -4.55 -8.09 7.59
CA ALA A 40 -4.51 -6.94 8.50
C ALA A 40 -3.26 -6.07 8.30
N ALA A 41 -2.99 -5.68 7.04
CA ALA A 41 -1.76 -5.02 6.61
C ALA A 41 -1.37 -3.82 7.49
N TYR A 42 -2.30 -2.90 7.75
CA TYR A 42 -2.05 -1.70 8.55
C TYR A 42 -1.68 -2.03 9.99
N LEU A 43 -2.37 -3.00 10.61
CA LEU A 43 -2.06 -3.44 11.97
C LEU A 43 -0.67 -4.09 12.04
N ALA A 44 -0.32 -4.90 11.04
CA ALA A 44 1.00 -5.52 10.94
C ALA A 44 2.10 -4.45 10.83
N SER A 45 1.94 -3.50 9.91
CA SER A 45 2.89 -2.42 9.67
C SER A 45 3.02 -1.49 10.87
N ALA A 46 1.92 -1.06 11.47
CA ALA A 46 1.91 -0.20 12.66
C ALA A 46 2.72 -0.81 13.82
N GLY A 47 2.61 -2.13 14.05
CA GLY A 47 3.38 -2.80 15.09
C GLY A 47 4.86 -3.01 14.77
N MET A 48 5.26 -2.90 13.50
CA MET A 48 6.63 -3.19 13.05
C MET A 48 7.52 -1.96 12.97
N LEU A 49 6.96 -0.81 12.60
CA LEU A 49 7.70 0.41 12.30
C LEU A 49 8.26 1.11 13.55
N GLU A 50 9.43 1.73 13.39
CA GLU A 50 9.91 2.76 14.31
C GLU A 50 9.34 4.11 13.86
N LEU A 51 8.48 4.70 14.68
CA LEU A 51 7.81 5.97 14.38
C LEU A 51 8.44 7.09 15.18
N GLY A 52 8.58 8.26 14.56
CA GLY A 52 9.24 9.41 15.15
C GLY A 52 8.38 10.19 16.14
N TYR A 53 9.02 10.77 17.15
CA TYR A 53 8.39 11.63 18.14
C TYR A 53 9.32 12.74 18.64
N GLY A 54 8.76 13.73 19.31
CA GLY A 54 9.46 14.98 19.65
C GLY A 54 9.31 16.05 18.58
N GLN A 55 10.02 17.17 18.75
CA GLN A 55 9.96 18.30 17.82
C GLN A 55 10.87 18.02 16.62
N PRO A 56 10.32 17.90 15.38
CA PRO A 56 11.16 17.66 14.22
C PRO A 56 12.02 18.89 13.88
N THR A 57 13.19 18.64 13.32
CA THR A 57 14.11 19.67 12.84
C THR A 57 14.01 19.78 11.31
N HIS A 58 13.88 21.00 10.81
CA HIS A 58 13.88 21.29 9.37
C HIS A 58 15.31 21.43 8.87
N LEU A 59 15.63 20.73 7.79
CA LEU A 59 16.95 20.69 7.16
C LEU A 59 16.80 20.95 5.66
N THR A 60 17.81 21.56 5.05
CA THR A 60 17.84 21.90 3.62
C THR A 60 19.20 21.60 3.00
N GLY A 61 19.22 21.35 1.69
CA GLY A 61 20.44 21.10 0.91
C GLY A 61 21.28 19.97 1.47
N ALA A 62 22.59 20.17 1.53
CA ALA A 62 23.55 19.16 2.00
C ALA A 62 23.26 18.66 3.43
N ALA A 63 22.67 19.48 4.31
CA ALA A 63 22.31 19.04 5.65
C ALA A 63 21.14 18.05 5.64
N ALA A 64 20.19 18.19 4.70
CA ALA A 64 19.11 17.22 4.51
C ALA A 64 19.66 15.90 3.97
N ALA A 65 20.48 15.94 2.91
CA ALA A 65 21.11 14.75 2.35
C ALA A 65 21.96 13.99 3.38
N ALA A 66 22.80 14.70 4.15
CA ALA A 66 23.61 14.09 5.20
C ALA A 66 22.77 13.44 6.31
N ALA A 67 21.59 14.01 6.63
CA ALA A 67 20.70 13.47 7.65
C ALA A 67 19.97 12.18 7.23
N ALA A 68 19.91 11.87 5.94
CA ALA A 68 19.31 10.63 5.46
C ALA A 68 20.18 9.40 5.78
N VAL A 69 21.47 9.60 6.06
CA VAL A 69 22.39 8.53 6.44
C VAL A 69 22.16 8.15 7.91
N GLY A 70 21.65 6.94 8.15
CA GLY A 70 21.46 6.40 9.50
C GLY A 70 21.98 4.97 9.66
N ASP A 71 22.35 4.63 10.89
CA ASP A 71 22.93 3.31 11.23
C ASP A 71 21.99 2.13 10.96
N LYS A 72 20.68 2.37 10.95
CA LYS A 72 19.62 1.36 10.77
C LYS A 72 18.64 1.74 9.66
N GLY A 73 19.14 2.35 8.60
CA GLY A 73 18.34 2.96 7.54
C GLY A 73 18.08 4.43 7.80
N THR A 74 17.24 5.03 6.95
CA THR A 74 16.96 6.46 6.97
C THR A 74 16.27 6.87 8.27
N PRO A 75 16.79 7.85 9.05
CA PRO A 75 16.14 8.33 10.26
C PRO A 75 14.68 8.73 10.01
N PHE A 76 13.80 8.59 11.00
CA PHE A 76 12.37 8.87 10.79
C PHE A 76 12.12 10.33 10.45
N GLY A 77 11.49 10.56 9.30
CA GLY A 77 11.28 11.91 8.78
C GLY A 77 10.44 11.93 7.51
N LEU A 78 10.27 13.16 7.02
CA LEU A 78 9.64 13.49 5.76
C LEU A 78 10.69 14.16 4.86
N TRP A 79 10.82 13.67 3.64
CA TRP A 79 11.97 13.95 2.77
C TRP A 79 11.50 14.41 1.41
N ARG A 80 12.07 15.50 0.92
CA ARG A 80 11.85 16.00 -0.43
C ARG A 80 12.93 15.43 -1.32
N ILE A 81 12.53 14.55 -2.22
CA ILE A 81 13.42 13.82 -3.12
C ILE A 81 13.00 14.02 -4.58
N THR A 82 13.90 13.71 -5.49
CA THR A 82 13.61 13.57 -6.91
C THR A 82 13.53 12.08 -7.26
N LEU A 83 12.33 11.62 -7.58
CA LEU A 83 12.12 10.29 -8.15
C LEU A 83 12.62 10.28 -9.59
N PRO A 84 13.44 9.30 -10.01
CA PRO A 84 13.87 9.17 -11.40
C PRO A 84 12.71 8.77 -12.31
N ALA A 85 12.88 8.98 -13.63
CA ALA A 85 11.93 8.51 -14.63
C ALA A 85 11.95 6.98 -14.70
N GLY A 86 10.77 6.35 -14.67
CA GLY A 86 10.63 4.89 -14.65
C GLY A 86 11.33 4.18 -15.81
N GLN A 87 11.29 4.75 -17.02
CA GLN A 87 11.92 4.19 -18.23
C GLN A 87 13.45 4.19 -18.18
N THR A 88 14.08 4.97 -17.29
CA THR A 88 15.54 4.94 -17.10
C THR A 88 15.98 3.81 -16.18
N LEU A 89 15.03 3.15 -15.51
CA LEU A 89 15.29 2.09 -14.55
C LEU A 89 15.09 0.72 -15.20
N SER A 90 15.90 -0.26 -14.79
CA SER A 90 15.72 -1.65 -15.20
C SER A 90 14.67 -2.36 -14.33
N LEU A 91 13.41 -1.95 -14.46
CA LEU A 91 12.28 -2.50 -13.71
C LEU A 91 11.44 -3.48 -14.55
N PRO A 92 10.79 -4.48 -13.92
CA PRO A 92 9.83 -5.33 -14.62
C PRO A 92 8.62 -4.53 -15.12
N GLU A 93 8.27 -4.69 -16.40
CA GLU A 93 7.14 -4.00 -17.05
C GLU A 93 5.78 -4.47 -16.50
N LYS A 94 5.71 -5.72 -16.01
CA LYS A 94 4.49 -6.34 -15.46
C LYS A 94 4.18 -5.97 -14.01
N LEU A 95 4.71 -4.85 -13.53
CA LEU A 95 4.43 -4.32 -12.20
C LEU A 95 4.27 -2.79 -12.24
N PRO A 96 3.52 -2.21 -11.29
CA PRO A 96 3.49 -0.76 -11.15
C PRO A 96 4.88 -0.21 -10.83
N LEU A 97 5.11 1.07 -11.12
CA LEU A 97 6.29 1.76 -10.63
C LEU A 97 6.34 1.72 -9.10
N PRO A 98 7.53 1.68 -8.47
CA PRO A 98 7.65 1.42 -7.04
C PRO A 98 7.00 2.48 -6.13
N HIS A 99 6.92 3.72 -6.61
CA HIS A 99 6.24 4.82 -5.94
C HIS A 99 5.12 5.38 -6.82
N PRO A 100 3.88 5.60 -6.32
CA PRO A 100 2.77 6.02 -7.18
C PRO A 100 2.92 7.41 -7.83
N HIS A 101 3.69 8.32 -7.23
CA HIS A 101 4.02 9.61 -7.86
C HIS A 101 5.12 9.52 -8.94
N MET A 102 5.78 8.36 -9.11
CA MET A 102 6.79 8.21 -10.14
C MET A 102 6.13 8.23 -11.52
N LEU A 103 6.71 8.96 -12.46
CA LEU A 103 6.28 8.99 -13.85
C LEU A 103 7.20 8.15 -14.72
N ALA A 104 6.68 7.67 -15.84
CA ALA A 104 7.43 6.79 -16.74
C ALA A 104 8.56 7.54 -17.45
N ASP A 105 8.31 8.76 -17.92
CA ASP A 105 9.12 9.47 -18.91
C ASP A 105 9.89 10.68 -18.33
N GLN A 106 9.57 11.12 -17.12
CA GLN A 106 10.21 12.27 -16.50
C GLN A 106 10.45 12.09 -14.99
N PRO A 107 11.52 12.70 -14.45
CA PRO A 107 11.72 12.73 -13.00
C PRO A 107 10.67 13.61 -12.30
N VAL A 108 10.35 13.27 -11.06
CA VAL A 108 9.33 13.98 -10.26
C VAL A 108 9.86 14.32 -8.88
N GLN A 109 9.76 15.58 -8.50
CA GLN A 109 10.04 16.00 -7.13
C GLN A 109 8.79 15.78 -6.26
N THR A 110 8.95 15.06 -5.15
CA THR A 110 7.85 14.81 -4.21
C THR A 110 8.36 14.71 -2.78
N TRP A 111 7.45 14.85 -1.82
CA TRP A 111 7.68 14.46 -0.44
C TRP A 111 7.42 12.97 -0.27
N VAL A 112 8.27 12.29 0.49
CA VAL A 112 8.15 10.87 0.83
C VAL A 112 8.54 10.62 2.28
N THR A 113 8.12 9.47 2.81
CA THR A 113 8.54 8.99 4.14
C THR A 113 9.92 8.35 4.11
N SER A 114 10.58 8.22 5.26
CA SER A 114 11.81 7.40 5.39
C SER A 114 11.61 5.97 4.89
N VAL A 115 10.42 5.41 5.10
CA VAL A 115 10.06 4.06 4.61
C VAL A 115 10.13 3.99 3.08
N SER A 116 9.75 5.06 2.39
CA SER A 116 9.87 5.14 0.93
C SER A 116 11.30 5.32 0.45
N ILE A 117 12.15 6.08 1.17
CA ILE A 117 13.58 6.12 0.85
C ILE A 117 14.19 4.72 0.97
N ASP A 118 14.01 4.06 2.12
CA ASP A 118 14.55 2.71 2.35
C ASP A 118 14.00 1.70 1.32
N GLY A 119 12.73 1.83 0.94
CA GLY A 119 12.09 1.00 -0.08
C GLY A 119 12.66 1.23 -1.48
N LEU A 120 12.97 2.48 -1.86
CA LEU A 120 13.59 2.82 -3.13
C LEU A 120 15.05 2.32 -3.19
N CYS A 121 15.79 2.45 -2.10
CA CYS A 121 17.16 1.95 -1.99
C CYS A 121 17.26 0.41 -1.96
N ALA A 122 16.17 -0.29 -1.66
CA ALA A 122 16.16 -1.74 -1.70
C ALA A 122 16.45 -2.26 -3.13
N PRO A 123 17.06 -3.46 -3.29
CA PRO A 123 17.30 -4.05 -4.59
C PRO A 123 16.01 -4.24 -5.39
N VAL A 124 16.12 -4.23 -6.72
CA VAL A 124 14.98 -4.51 -7.63
C VAL A 124 14.33 -5.86 -7.29
N ALA A 125 15.13 -6.88 -6.98
CA ALA A 125 14.65 -8.20 -6.59
C ALA A 125 13.77 -8.20 -5.32
N ASP A 126 13.89 -7.18 -4.48
CA ASP A 126 13.11 -6.98 -3.25
C ASP A 126 12.01 -5.91 -3.40
N GLY A 127 11.79 -5.45 -4.64
CA GLY A 127 10.75 -4.50 -5.01
C GLY A 127 11.21 -3.04 -5.10
N GLY A 128 12.45 -2.70 -4.75
CA GLY A 128 12.96 -1.34 -4.85
C GLY A 128 13.45 -0.96 -6.25
N ILE A 129 14.27 0.09 -6.32
CA ILE A 129 14.96 0.52 -7.55
C ILE A 129 16.48 0.38 -7.45
N GLY A 130 17.01 -0.02 -6.28
CA GLY A 130 18.44 -0.13 -6.03
C GLY A 130 19.17 1.21 -6.07
N ALA A 131 18.48 2.30 -5.75
CA ALA A 131 19.07 3.64 -5.75
C ALA A 131 20.04 3.82 -4.59
N ASP A 132 21.15 4.52 -4.84
CA ASP A 132 21.93 5.12 -3.77
C ASP A 132 21.22 6.39 -3.27
N LEU A 133 21.49 6.81 -2.03
CA LEU A 133 20.87 8.02 -1.46
C LEU A 133 21.17 9.28 -2.31
N ASP A 134 22.34 9.31 -2.94
CA ASP A 134 22.76 10.40 -3.81
C ASP A 134 21.92 10.47 -5.11
N ASP A 135 21.38 9.34 -5.58
CA ASP A 135 20.52 9.29 -6.78
C ASP A 135 19.14 9.92 -6.53
N LEU A 136 18.73 10.06 -5.26
CA LEU A 136 17.42 10.57 -4.88
C LEU A 136 17.38 12.10 -4.73
N ASP A 137 18.51 12.81 -4.90
CA ASP A 137 18.59 14.28 -4.84
C ASP A 137 17.80 14.88 -3.66
N ILE A 138 18.20 14.49 -2.44
CA ILE A 138 17.52 14.91 -1.21
C ILE A 138 17.81 16.40 -0.95
N THR A 139 16.79 17.23 -1.13
CA THR A 139 16.94 18.71 -1.09
C THR A 139 16.39 19.34 0.18
N GLU A 140 15.45 18.68 0.87
CA GLU A 140 14.76 19.22 2.03
C GLU A 140 14.27 18.08 2.92
N ALA A 141 14.29 18.26 4.25
CA ALA A 141 13.82 17.23 5.17
C ALA A 141 13.26 17.79 6.48
N TRP A 142 12.33 17.05 7.07
CA TRP A 142 11.91 17.20 8.46
C TRP A 142 12.24 15.92 9.21
N VAL A 143 13.22 15.99 10.12
CA VAL A 143 13.76 14.80 10.79
C VAL A 143 13.40 14.83 12.26
N TYR A 144 12.86 13.72 12.76
CA TYR A 144 12.50 13.59 14.16
C TYR A 144 13.72 13.25 15.02
N PRO A 145 13.84 13.85 16.22
CA PRO A 145 14.99 13.63 17.10
C PRO A 145 14.99 12.26 17.79
N GLN A 146 13.84 11.58 17.79
CA GLN A 146 13.64 10.29 18.42
C GLN A 146 12.76 9.43 17.53
N GLN A 147 12.99 8.11 17.53
CA GLN A 147 12.14 7.12 16.88
C GLN A 147 12.05 5.86 17.72
N GLY A 148 10.93 5.14 17.60
CA GLY A 148 10.78 3.85 18.28
C GLY A 148 9.46 3.16 17.95
N ARG A 149 9.30 1.92 18.41
CA ARG A 149 8.09 1.11 18.14
C ARG A 149 6.92 1.49 19.04
N VAL A 150 6.46 2.74 18.93
CA VAL A 150 5.44 3.34 19.81
C VAL A 150 4.08 2.64 19.74
N LEU A 151 3.76 2.01 18.60
CA LEU A 151 2.52 1.26 18.39
C LEU A 151 2.66 -0.26 18.61
N ASP A 152 3.83 -0.79 18.98
CA ASP A 152 4.04 -2.24 19.11
C ASP A 152 3.10 -2.87 20.14
N LYS A 153 3.03 -2.31 21.35
CA LYS A 153 2.16 -2.84 22.41
C LYS A 153 0.67 -2.78 22.02
N TRP A 154 0.26 -1.68 21.40
CA TRP A 154 -1.10 -1.52 20.88
C TRP A 154 -1.41 -2.56 19.81
N ALA A 155 -0.52 -2.73 18.84
CA ALA A 155 -0.69 -3.69 17.75
C ALA A 155 -0.71 -5.14 18.27
N ARG A 156 0.09 -5.45 19.30
CA ARG A 156 0.14 -6.76 19.94
C ARG A 156 -1.18 -7.13 20.62
N ILE A 157 -1.77 -6.20 21.38
CA ILE A 157 -3.07 -6.42 22.05
C ILE A 157 -4.16 -6.72 21.02
N LEU A 158 -4.24 -5.90 19.95
CA LEU A 158 -5.24 -6.11 18.90
C LEU A 158 -4.99 -7.39 18.09
N ARG A 159 -3.72 -7.74 17.86
CA ARG A 159 -3.34 -9.00 17.21
C ARG A 159 -3.79 -10.21 18.03
N GLU A 160 -3.57 -10.19 19.34
CA GLU A 160 -3.99 -11.27 20.25
C GLU A 160 -5.52 -11.38 20.27
N ALA A 161 -6.23 -10.27 20.42
CA ALA A 161 -7.71 -10.25 20.38
C ALA A 161 -8.26 -10.77 19.04
N ARG A 162 -7.68 -10.32 17.92
CA ARG A 162 -8.07 -10.79 16.58
C ARG A 162 -7.81 -12.29 16.42
N LYS A 163 -6.66 -12.79 16.90
CA LYS A 163 -6.33 -14.22 16.86
C LYS A 163 -7.37 -15.03 17.63
N THR A 164 -7.67 -14.65 18.87
CA THR A 164 -8.70 -15.31 19.66
C THR A 164 -10.05 -15.31 18.93
N ALA A 165 -10.47 -14.19 18.35
CA ALA A 165 -11.72 -14.11 17.59
C ALA A 165 -11.75 -15.07 16.37
N VAL A 166 -10.62 -15.22 15.67
CA VAL A 166 -10.49 -16.19 14.57
C VAL A 166 -10.56 -17.63 15.11
N ASP A 167 -9.78 -17.95 16.14
CA ASP A 167 -9.71 -19.28 16.74
C ASP A 167 -11.08 -19.74 17.29
N THR A 168 -11.88 -18.80 17.82
CA THR A 168 -13.23 -19.07 18.35
C THR A 168 -14.35 -18.87 17.33
N ARG A 169 -14.04 -18.55 16.07
CA ARG A 169 -15.00 -18.25 15.00
C ARG A 169 -16.00 -17.14 15.37
N ASP A 170 -15.55 -16.14 16.13
CA ASP A 170 -16.35 -14.97 16.51
C ASP A 170 -16.19 -13.86 15.44
N ALA A 171 -17.04 -13.93 14.41
CA ALA A 171 -17.03 -12.99 13.29
C ALA A 171 -17.29 -11.54 13.76
N ALA A 172 -18.18 -11.34 14.74
CA ALA A 172 -18.51 -10.01 15.26
C ALA A 172 -17.29 -9.39 15.96
N MET A 173 -16.58 -10.14 16.81
CA MET A 173 -15.37 -9.65 17.46
C MET A 173 -14.22 -9.43 16.45
N LYS A 174 -14.07 -10.31 15.45
CA LYS A 174 -13.10 -10.12 14.36
C LYS A 174 -13.34 -8.77 13.64
N GLY A 175 -14.59 -8.49 13.27
CA GLY A 175 -14.99 -7.23 12.61
C GLY A 175 -14.84 -6.01 13.52
N PHE A 176 -15.18 -6.13 14.80
CA PHE A 176 -14.99 -5.07 15.79
C PHE A 176 -13.51 -4.70 15.96
N VAL A 177 -12.63 -5.70 16.15
CA VAL A 177 -11.18 -5.47 16.23
C VAL A 177 -10.65 -4.86 14.94
N GLY A 178 -11.14 -5.34 13.79
CA GLY A 178 -10.95 -4.74 12.46
C GLY A 178 -11.19 -3.23 12.46
N SER A 179 -12.40 -2.84 12.85
CA SER A 179 -12.85 -1.45 12.90
C SER A 179 -12.03 -0.59 13.87
N CYS A 180 -11.56 -1.16 14.98
CA CYS A 180 -10.73 -0.45 15.96
C CYS A 180 -9.41 0.02 15.34
N TYR A 181 -8.64 -0.86 14.70
CA TYR A 181 -7.35 -0.45 14.14
C TYR A 181 -7.49 0.32 12.83
N LYS A 182 -8.39 -0.10 11.92
CA LYS A 182 -8.62 0.61 10.65
C LYS A 182 -9.08 2.04 10.94
N GLY A 183 -10.06 2.20 11.85
CA GLY A 183 -10.61 3.49 12.23
C GLY A 183 -9.65 4.38 13.02
N TYR A 184 -8.73 3.84 13.82
CA TYR A 184 -7.73 4.65 14.51
C TYR A 184 -6.67 5.15 13.54
N ILE A 185 -6.09 4.26 12.72
CA ILE A 185 -5.06 4.61 11.73
C ILE A 185 -5.62 5.59 10.69
N GLY A 186 -6.82 5.35 10.16
CA GLY A 186 -7.45 6.23 9.18
C GLY A 186 -7.63 7.67 9.69
N ARG A 187 -7.99 7.84 10.97
CA ARG A 187 -8.18 9.17 11.57
C ARG A 187 -6.87 9.91 11.85
N MET A 188 -5.71 9.27 11.83
CA MET A 188 -4.43 9.93 12.13
C MET A 188 -4.11 11.10 11.19
N VAL A 189 -4.62 11.11 9.95
CA VAL A 189 -4.37 12.18 8.97
C VAL A 189 -5.32 13.37 9.11
N ASN A 190 -6.52 13.16 9.65
CA ASN A 190 -7.57 14.17 9.67
C ASN A 190 -7.56 14.96 11.00
N PRO A 191 -7.16 16.24 11.02
CA PRO A 191 -7.14 17.04 12.23
C PRO A 191 -8.55 17.31 12.79
N ASP A 192 -9.59 17.33 11.95
CA ASP A 192 -10.98 17.57 12.35
C ASP A 192 -11.57 16.42 13.17
N MET A 193 -10.94 15.24 13.11
CA MET A 193 -11.28 14.10 13.97
C MET A 193 -10.73 14.25 15.40
N TRP A 194 -9.84 15.22 15.64
CA TRP A 194 -9.11 15.41 16.90
C TRP A 194 -9.26 16.84 17.46
N THR A 195 -10.46 17.42 17.35
CA THR A 195 -10.75 18.81 17.73
C THR A 195 -10.61 19.11 19.22
N ALA A 196 -10.81 18.13 20.09
CA ALA A 196 -10.59 18.32 21.53
C ALA A 196 -9.09 18.53 21.80
N THR A 197 -8.71 19.61 22.48
CA THR A 197 -7.30 19.96 22.77
C THR A 197 -6.51 18.80 23.35
N ARG A 198 -7.13 18.00 24.22
CA ARG A 198 -6.50 16.82 24.84
C ARG A 198 -6.28 15.63 23.90
N MET A 199 -6.80 15.66 22.69
CA MET A 199 -6.76 14.59 21.69
C MET A 199 -5.91 14.94 20.46
N GLN A 200 -5.49 16.20 20.31
CA GLN A 200 -4.72 16.66 19.14
C GLN A 200 -3.43 15.85 18.90
N HIS A 201 -2.85 15.26 19.95
CA HIS A 201 -1.66 14.40 19.84
C HIS A 201 -1.91 13.10 19.05
N HIS A 202 -3.15 12.72 18.75
CA HIS A 202 -3.49 11.61 17.87
C HIS A 202 -3.46 11.97 16.38
N HIS A 203 -3.41 13.26 16.04
CA HIS A 203 -3.12 13.70 14.68
C HIS A 203 -1.65 13.38 14.38
N GLN A 204 -1.44 12.28 13.66
CA GLN A 204 -0.14 11.71 13.33
C GLN A 204 -0.06 11.35 11.84
N PRO A 205 -0.21 12.35 10.94
CA PRO A 205 -0.28 12.12 9.49
C PRO A 205 0.96 11.41 8.93
N LEU A 206 2.16 11.72 9.45
CA LEU A 206 3.39 11.07 9.00
C LEU A 206 3.50 9.60 9.46
N TRP A 207 2.92 9.26 10.61
CA TRP A 207 2.84 7.87 11.06
C TRP A 207 1.93 7.07 10.13
N ARG A 208 0.75 7.62 9.79
CA ARG A 208 -0.16 7.01 8.82
C ARG A 208 0.52 6.80 7.47
N ALA A 209 1.16 7.84 6.93
CA ALA A 209 1.88 7.77 5.67
C ALA A 209 2.94 6.67 5.65
N SER A 210 3.73 6.56 6.74
CA SER A 210 4.76 5.51 6.89
C SER A 210 4.15 4.11 6.93
N ILE A 211 2.99 3.95 7.57
CA ILE A 211 2.25 2.68 7.62
C ILE A 211 1.77 2.28 6.22
N ILE A 212 1.20 3.20 5.44
CA ILE A 212 0.76 2.94 4.05
C ILE A 212 1.94 2.59 3.16
N ALA A 213 3.01 3.39 3.20
CA ALA A 213 4.22 3.14 2.44
C ALA A 213 4.76 1.72 2.74
N HIS A 214 4.84 1.33 4.02
CA HIS A 214 5.31 0.02 4.41
C HIS A 214 4.44 -1.13 3.86
N CYS A 215 3.11 -0.97 3.85
CA CYS A 215 2.21 -1.96 3.24
C CYS A 215 2.44 -2.09 1.74
N ARG A 216 2.58 -0.97 1.03
CA ARG A 216 2.86 -0.93 -0.42
C ARG A 216 4.15 -1.66 -0.75
N TRP A 217 5.24 -1.36 -0.03
CA TRP A 217 6.54 -2.01 -0.22
C TRP A 217 6.50 -3.50 0.08
N ARG A 218 5.80 -3.92 1.14
CA ARG A 218 5.63 -5.33 1.43
C ARG A 218 4.89 -6.06 0.30
N GLY A 219 3.81 -5.47 -0.21
CA GLY A 219 3.04 -6.04 -1.31
C GLY A 219 3.89 -6.20 -2.57
N ARG A 220 4.61 -5.15 -2.96
CA ARG A 220 5.52 -5.18 -4.10
C ARG A 220 6.64 -6.22 -3.95
N ARG A 221 7.23 -6.34 -2.75
CA ARG A 221 8.24 -7.37 -2.47
C ARG A 221 7.70 -8.78 -2.66
N VAL A 222 6.47 -9.04 -2.22
CA VAL A 222 5.82 -10.33 -2.42
C VAL A 222 5.54 -10.57 -3.91
N ALA A 223 5.07 -9.57 -4.66
CA ALA A 223 4.89 -9.70 -6.10
C ALA A 223 6.20 -10.05 -6.83
N MET A 224 7.32 -9.40 -6.46
CA MET A 224 8.65 -9.75 -6.99
C MET A 224 9.08 -11.18 -6.63
N ARG A 225 8.77 -11.64 -5.42
CA ARG A 225 9.02 -13.02 -5.00
C ARG A 225 8.22 -14.01 -5.85
N ILE A 226 6.91 -13.79 -6.00
CA ILE A 226 6.02 -14.66 -6.77
C ILE A 226 6.49 -14.75 -8.22
N ALA A 227 6.83 -13.62 -8.84
CA ALA A 227 7.37 -13.60 -10.19
C ALA A 227 8.64 -14.44 -10.34
N ARG A 228 9.55 -14.40 -9.36
CA ARG A 228 10.79 -15.18 -9.37
C ARG A 228 10.56 -16.68 -9.13
N GLU A 229 9.66 -17.03 -8.21
CA GLU A 229 9.46 -18.41 -7.74
C GLU A 229 8.46 -19.19 -8.62
N HIS A 230 7.49 -18.49 -9.19
CA HIS A 230 6.37 -19.08 -9.93
C HIS A 230 6.30 -18.61 -11.40
N GLY A 231 7.05 -17.57 -11.78
CA GLY A 231 6.91 -16.96 -13.11
C GLY A 231 5.59 -16.20 -13.31
N ARG A 232 4.81 -16.02 -12.23
CA ARG A 232 3.47 -15.39 -12.28
C ARG A 232 3.54 -13.91 -11.96
N TRP A 233 2.81 -13.11 -12.73
CA TRP A 233 2.75 -11.66 -12.58
C TRP A 233 1.32 -11.22 -12.28
N PRO A 234 1.14 -10.21 -11.42
CA PRO A 234 -0.19 -9.70 -11.13
C PRO A 234 -0.76 -8.97 -12.33
N ILE A 235 -2.09 -8.94 -12.43
CA ILE A 235 -2.83 -8.17 -13.43
C ILE A 235 -3.49 -6.92 -12.82
N ARG A 236 -3.69 -6.92 -11.50
CA ARG A 236 -4.26 -5.80 -10.75
C ARG A 236 -3.73 -5.76 -9.33
N THR A 237 -3.60 -4.55 -8.78
CA THR A 237 -3.45 -4.32 -7.34
C THR A 237 -4.25 -3.11 -6.90
N VAL A 238 -4.87 -3.21 -5.73
CA VAL A 238 -5.54 -2.11 -5.03
C VAL A 238 -5.10 -2.21 -3.57
N THR A 239 -4.55 -1.13 -3.04
CA THR A 239 -4.05 -1.00 -1.66
C THR A 239 -3.05 -2.08 -1.26
N ASP A 240 -3.54 -3.17 -0.68
CA ASP A 240 -2.82 -4.29 -0.10
C ASP A 240 -3.18 -5.64 -0.74
N SER A 241 -4.13 -5.64 -1.68
CA SER A 241 -4.58 -6.79 -2.46
C SER A 241 -3.96 -6.84 -3.86
N TRP A 242 -3.69 -8.05 -4.35
CA TRP A 242 -3.09 -8.33 -5.66
C TRP A 242 -3.82 -9.49 -6.34
N VAL A 243 -4.12 -9.34 -7.62
CA VAL A 243 -4.87 -10.31 -8.42
C VAL A 243 -3.97 -10.97 -9.46
N TYR A 244 -4.06 -12.28 -9.56
CA TYR A 244 -3.27 -13.13 -10.45
C TYR A 244 -4.16 -14.08 -11.26
N LEU A 245 -3.69 -14.42 -12.46
CA LEU A 245 -4.17 -15.56 -13.23
C LEU A 245 -3.25 -16.74 -12.93
N LEU A 246 -3.81 -17.88 -12.53
CA LEU A 246 -3.06 -19.05 -12.07
C LEU A 246 -3.59 -20.36 -12.68
N PRO A 247 -2.74 -21.38 -12.84
CA PRO A 247 -3.16 -22.75 -13.14
C PRO A 247 -3.94 -23.40 -12.01
N GLY A 248 -4.61 -24.49 -12.35
CA GLY A 248 -5.17 -25.42 -11.38
C GLY A 248 -4.12 -25.92 -10.38
N GLY A 249 -4.38 -25.70 -9.09
CA GLY A 249 -3.57 -26.25 -8.00
C GLY A 249 -2.28 -25.48 -7.66
N GLU A 250 -1.94 -24.40 -8.36
CA GLU A 250 -0.84 -23.52 -7.97
C GLU A 250 -1.25 -22.63 -6.77
N ASP A 251 -0.39 -22.56 -5.74
CA ASP A 251 -0.56 -21.70 -4.57
C ASP A 251 0.62 -20.73 -4.46
N ILE A 252 0.32 -19.45 -4.47
CA ILE A 252 1.27 -18.33 -4.41
C ILE A 252 1.19 -17.56 -3.07
N ALA A 253 0.21 -17.91 -2.22
CA ALA A 253 0.03 -17.25 -0.93
C ALA A 253 1.11 -17.68 0.07
N ASP A 254 1.29 -16.89 1.14
CA ASP A 254 2.17 -17.28 2.22
C ASP A 254 1.53 -18.44 3.02
N PRO A 255 2.28 -19.51 3.37
CA PRO A 255 1.76 -20.62 4.16
C PRO A 255 1.53 -20.26 5.64
N SER A 256 1.71 -19.00 6.01
CA SER A 256 1.69 -18.52 7.39
C SER A 256 0.46 -17.68 7.65
N GLU A 257 -0.21 -17.96 8.76
CA GLU A 257 -1.36 -17.19 9.22
C GLU A 257 -1.01 -15.86 9.91
N ALA A 258 0.29 -15.52 9.99
CA ALA A 258 0.76 -14.31 10.67
C ALA A 258 0.24 -13.03 9.99
N LEU A 259 0.12 -11.95 10.76
CA LEU A 259 -0.32 -10.65 10.21
C LEU A 259 0.72 -10.11 9.20
N GLY A 260 0.23 -9.46 8.16
CA GLY A 260 1.01 -8.90 7.06
C GLY A 260 1.49 -9.95 6.04
N LYS A 261 1.10 -11.21 6.19
CA LYS A 261 1.31 -12.26 5.19
C LYS A 261 0.22 -12.20 4.13
N MET A 262 0.57 -12.51 2.88
CA MET A 262 -0.36 -12.61 1.77
C MET A 262 -1.18 -13.88 1.91
N THR A 263 -2.50 -13.77 1.92
CA THR A 263 -3.39 -14.92 2.02
C THR A 263 -4.46 -14.85 0.95
N VAL A 264 -4.88 -16.00 0.43
CA VAL A 264 -5.98 -16.07 -0.54
C VAL A 264 -7.23 -15.45 0.08
N GLU A 265 -7.79 -14.48 -0.64
CA GLU A 265 -9.03 -13.79 -0.30
C GLU A 265 -10.16 -14.27 -1.20
N LYS A 266 -9.91 -14.37 -2.51
CA LYS A 266 -10.85 -14.86 -3.51
C LYS A 266 -10.13 -15.82 -4.45
N ASP A 267 -10.82 -16.88 -4.87
CA ASP A 267 -10.27 -17.93 -5.74
C ASP A 267 -11.39 -18.49 -6.61
N ILE A 268 -11.44 -18.02 -7.85
CA ILE A 268 -12.54 -18.30 -8.78
C ILE A 268 -12.02 -19.08 -9.97
N LEU A 269 -12.74 -20.13 -10.38
CA LEU A 269 -12.46 -20.84 -11.63
C LEU A 269 -12.74 -19.93 -12.83
N LEU A 270 -11.80 -19.84 -13.76
CA LEU A 270 -11.99 -19.15 -15.03
C LEU A 270 -12.93 -19.99 -15.91
N THR A 271 -14.16 -19.53 -16.05
CA THR A 271 -15.09 -20.06 -17.07
C THR A 271 -14.66 -19.59 -18.45
N ASP A 272 -15.08 -20.29 -19.52
CA ASP A 272 -14.82 -19.86 -20.90
C ASP A 272 -15.23 -18.39 -21.12
N THR A 273 -16.39 -17.98 -20.58
CA THR A 273 -16.89 -16.60 -20.65
C THR A 273 -15.94 -15.60 -19.98
N LEU A 274 -15.42 -15.94 -18.79
CA LEU A 274 -14.52 -15.04 -18.05
C LEU A 274 -13.13 -15.00 -18.70
N LEU A 275 -12.63 -16.14 -19.19
CA LEU A 275 -11.38 -16.21 -19.94
C LEU A 275 -11.48 -15.36 -21.21
N ASP A 276 -12.57 -15.48 -21.97
CA ASP A 276 -12.83 -14.67 -23.16
C ASP A 276 -12.91 -13.18 -22.81
N ALA A 277 -13.58 -12.80 -21.72
CA ALA A 277 -13.68 -11.42 -21.27
C ALA A 277 -12.31 -10.82 -20.90
N VAL A 278 -11.46 -11.58 -20.21
CA VAL A 278 -10.11 -11.15 -19.85
C VAL A 278 -9.18 -11.12 -21.07
N ALA A 279 -9.29 -12.09 -21.98
CA ALA A 279 -8.46 -12.20 -23.18
C ALA A 279 -8.81 -11.17 -24.26
N SER A 280 -10.08 -10.75 -24.35
CA SER A 280 -10.55 -9.76 -25.31
C SER A 280 -10.49 -8.32 -24.81
N ALA A 281 -10.16 -8.10 -23.54
CA ALA A 281 -10.06 -6.78 -22.96
C ALA A 281 -9.02 -5.91 -23.70
N ALA A 282 -9.47 -4.80 -24.27
CA ALA A 282 -8.65 -3.86 -25.03
C ALA A 282 -7.97 -2.83 -24.12
N ASP A 283 -8.50 -2.60 -22.92
CA ASP A 283 -8.01 -1.60 -21.99
C ASP A 283 -8.17 -1.99 -20.51
N LEU A 284 -7.67 -1.12 -19.63
CA LEU A 284 -7.68 -1.31 -18.19
C LEU A 284 -9.09 -1.30 -17.59
N HIS A 285 -10.04 -0.61 -18.23
CA HIS A 285 -11.41 -0.52 -17.74
C HIS A 285 -12.13 -1.87 -17.93
N GLU A 286 -11.99 -2.47 -19.11
CA GLU A 286 -12.56 -3.78 -19.41
C GLU A 286 -11.99 -4.89 -18.51
N VAL A 287 -10.67 -4.87 -18.25
CA VAL A 287 -10.04 -5.79 -17.27
C VAL A 287 -10.64 -5.63 -15.88
N ASN A 288 -10.81 -4.38 -15.42
CA ASN A 288 -11.39 -4.11 -14.11
C ASN A 288 -12.86 -4.57 -14.01
N LEU A 289 -13.65 -4.41 -15.08
CA LEU A 289 -15.01 -4.92 -15.15
C LEU A 289 -15.05 -6.45 -15.09
N ALA A 290 -14.18 -7.14 -15.83
CA ALA A 290 -14.09 -8.61 -15.82
C ALA A 290 -13.73 -9.15 -14.43
N ILE A 291 -12.69 -8.57 -13.79
CA ILE A 291 -12.30 -8.93 -12.43
C ILE A 291 -13.43 -8.65 -11.43
N LYS A 292 -14.10 -7.50 -11.55
CA LYS A 292 -15.22 -7.14 -10.65
C LYS A 292 -16.39 -8.11 -10.81
N ALA A 293 -16.77 -8.46 -12.04
CA ALA A 293 -17.83 -9.42 -12.31
C ALA A 293 -17.51 -10.79 -11.69
N ALA A 294 -16.30 -11.31 -11.95
CA ALA A 294 -15.84 -12.59 -11.39
C ALA A 294 -15.92 -12.65 -9.85
N PHE A 295 -15.61 -11.54 -9.18
CA PHE A 295 -15.62 -11.45 -7.73
C PHE A 295 -16.96 -11.03 -7.13
N THR A 296 -17.94 -10.65 -7.95
CA THR A 296 -19.31 -10.33 -7.53
C THR A 296 -20.22 -11.54 -7.68
N ASP A 297 -20.00 -12.40 -8.67
CA ASP A 297 -20.76 -13.64 -8.84
C ASP A 297 -20.50 -14.68 -7.72
N ASP A 298 -19.44 -14.47 -6.92
CA ASP A 298 -19.12 -15.23 -5.70
C ASP A 298 -19.84 -14.69 -4.43
N HIS A 299 -20.52 -13.53 -4.52
CA HIS A 299 -21.17 -12.89 -3.36
C HIS A 299 -22.46 -13.56 -2.86
N ASP A 300 -22.85 -14.71 -3.41
CA ASP A 300 -23.92 -15.52 -2.82
C ASP A 300 -23.45 -16.39 -1.62
N ALA A 301 -22.16 -16.33 -1.22
CA ALA A 301 -21.64 -17.15 -0.12
C ALA A 301 -21.07 -16.40 1.11
N ASP A 302 -20.52 -15.19 1.00
CA ASP A 302 -20.04 -14.43 2.17
C ASP A 302 -20.03 -12.91 1.89
N ALA A 303 -21.05 -12.22 2.36
CA ALA A 303 -21.15 -10.76 2.30
C ALA A 303 -20.30 -10.12 3.41
N ASP A 304 -19.00 -9.98 3.17
CA ASP A 304 -18.17 -8.99 3.89
C ASP A 304 -18.27 -7.66 3.12
N ALA A 305 -18.94 -6.68 3.74
CA ALA A 305 -19.08 -5.33 3.23
C ALA A 305 -17.75 -4.57 3.34
N ASP A 306 -16.83 -4.81 2.42
CA ASP A 306 -15.78 -3.86 2.06
C ASP A 306 -16.34 -2.96 0.96
N ALA A 307 -17.17 -1.99 1.37
CA ALA A 307 -17.54 -0.87 0.53
C ALA A 307 -16.51 0.25 0.73
N ASP A 308 -15.79 0.53 -0.35
CA ASP A 308 -14.99 1.73 -0.56
C ASP A 308 -15.71 2.98 -0.03
N ALA A 309 -15.04 3.69 0.88
CA ALA A 309 -15.45 5.01 1.35
C ALA A 309 -14.36 6.06 1.02
N ASP A 310 -13.74 5.94 -0.15
CA ASP A 310 -12.72 6.89 -0.64
C ASP A 310 -12.97 7.35 -2.10
N ALA A 311 -14.23 7.35 -2.54
CA ALA A 311 -14.64 8.02 -3.78
C ALA A 311 -15.96 8.76 -3.55
N ASP A 312 -15.88 9.98 -3.03
CA ASP A 312 -16.90 11.04 -3.22
C ASP A 312 -16.34 12.36 -2.67
N ALA A 313 -15.51 13.01 -3.47
CA ALA A 313 -15.24 14.43 -3.37
C ALA A 313 -14.65 14.91 -4.70
N ASP A 314 -15.49 14.95 -5.74
CA ASP A 314 -15.37 15.90 -6.86
C ASP A 314 -16.54 15.66 -7.83
N GLU A 315 -17.70 16.22 -7.50
CA GLU A 315 -18.74 16.60 -8.45
C GLU A 315 -19.71 17.55 -7.71
N ASP A 316 -19.42 18.84 -7.76
CA ASP A 316 -20.49 19.85 -7.68
C ASP A 316 -20.20 20.89 -8.77
N ASP A 317 -20.69 20.54 -9.96
CA ASP A 317 -20.84 21.45 -11.08
C ASP A 317 -21.77 22.59 -10.67
N GLY A 318 -21.32 23.82 -10.91
CA GLY A 318 -22.17 24.98 -10.76
C GLY A 318 -23.34 24.93 -11.73
N GLU A 319 -24.55 24.98 -11.20
CA GLU A 319 -25.68 25.68 -11.82
C GLU A 319 -26.41 26.49 -10.74
N GLY A 320 -26.52 27.79 -10.99
CA GLY A 320 -27.13 28.74 -10.07
C GLY A 320 -28.65 28.62 -9.98
N LEU A 321 -29.25 29.49 -9.16
CA LEU A 321 -30.51 30.19 -9.41
C LEU A 321 -30.72 31.24 -8.30
N ASP A 322 -30.95 32.48 -8.75
CA ASP A 322 -31.53 33.69 -8.12
C ASP A 322 -31.05 34.21 -6.74
#